data_AF-A0A535LFV9-F1
#
_entry.id   AF-A0A535LFV9-F1
#
_cell.length_a   1.000
_cell.length_b   1.000
_cell.length_c   1.000
_cell.angle_alpha   90.00
_cell.angle_beta   90.00
_cell.angle_gamma   90.00
#
_symmetry.space_group_name_H-M   'P 1'
#
loop_
_entity.id
_entity.type
_entity.pdbx_description
1 polymer ?
#
loop_
_entity_poly.entity_id
_entity_poly.type
_entity_poly.pdbx_seq_one_letter_code
_entity_poly.pdbx_strand_id
1 'polypeptide(L)'
;MQAFKINDPTSTNIEDFTQLIVDLLSFGQTLCKKTHGIGERLCREVVRATQGKARLLLPFQDSSNGRRFPFSVSVSFPVQFRHRIYGRLEIAPDSAHPGSPAIPLPVAQVIAHTCGSLLYALELSAFVDGQCQRLDSQVSGHLTRREQEVLALICRGNDQRAIATMLSITPTTVDTHRKRICEKLGVHCERDIPLAAYQTSLFSILA
;
A
#
# COMPACT_ATOMS: atom_id res chain seq x y z
N MET A 1 -26.50 -48.37 -14.66
CA MET A 1 -26.03 -48.35 -13.26
C MET A 1 -25.41 -46.99 -12.99
N GLN A 2 -26.21 -46.07 -12.44
CA GLN A 2 -25.74 -44.86 -11.76
C GLN A 2 -25.18 -45.25 -10.39
N ALA A 3 -24.10 -44.60 -9.97
CA ALA A 3 -24.03 -43.77 -8.76
C ALA A 3 -22.56 -43.53 -8.37
N PHE A 4 -21.93 -42.49 -8.95
CA PHE A 4 -20.81 -41.82 -8.28
C PHE A 4 -21.41 -40.81 -7.28
N LYS A 5 -21.57 -41.29 -6.05
CA LYS A 5 -21.74 -40.53 -4.79
C LYS A 5 -20.32 -40.04 -4.39
N ILE A 6 -20.02 -38.85 -3.89
CA ILE A 6 -20.74 -37.73 -3.26
C ILE A 6 -19.94 -36.48 -3.65
N ASN A 7 -20.59 -35.47 -4.24
CA ASN A 7 -20.07 -34.10 -4.20
C ASN A 7 -20.23 -33.63 -2.76
N ASP A 8 -19.12 -33.42 -2.06
CA ASP A 8 -19.10 -32.77 -0.75
C ASP A 8 -19.05 -31.25 -1.00
N PRO A 9 -20.12 -30.49 -0.74
CA PRO A 9 -20.17 -29.05 -0.99
C PRO A 9 -19.46 -28.24 0.11
N THR A 10 -18.79 -28.90 1.06
CA THR A 10 -18.24 -28.28 2.28
C THR A 10 -16.71 -28.12 2.29
N SER A 11 -15.99 -28.62 1.28
CA SER A 11 -14.57 -28.31 1.12
C SER A 11 -14.44 -26.92 0.51
N THR A 12 -14.43 -25.88 1.33
CA THR A 12 -13.95 -24.55 0.89
C THR A 12 -12.50 -24.76 0.45
N ASN A 13 -12.26 -24.77 -0.86
CA ASN A 13 -11.04 -25.31 -1.44
C ASN A 13 -9.90 -24.28 -1.24
N ILE A 14 -8.66 -24.75 -1.08
CA ILE A 14 -7.47 -23.88 -0.99
C ILE A 14 -7.41 -22.93 -2.19
N GLU A 15 -7.91 -23.37 -3.34
CA GLU A 15 -8.07 -22.60 -4.57
C GLU A 15 -8.96 -21.36 -4.39
N ASP A 16 -10.07 -21.46 -3.65
CA ASP A 16 -10.99 -20.33 -3.40
C ASP A 16 -10.30 -19.24 -2.57
N PHE A 17 -9.49 -19.65 -1.58
CA PHE A 17 -8.74 -18.72 -0.74
C PHE A 17 -7.54 -18.12 -1.48
N THR A 18 -6.94 -18.87 -2.40
CA THR A 18 -5.86 -18.38 -3.26
C THR A 18 -6.39 -17.31 -4.21
N GLN A 19 -7.55 -17.57 -4.83
CA GLN A 19 -8.22 -16.60 -5.69
C GLN A 19 -8.62 -15.34 -4.91
N LEU A 20 -9.11 -15.49 -3.68
CA LEU A 20 -9.41 -14.37 -2.80
C LEU A 20 -8.20 -13.47 -2.51
N ILE A 21 -7.02 -14.07 -2.30
CA ILE A 21 -5.78 -13.31 -2.10
C ILE A 21 -5.38 -12.59 -3.39
N VAL A 22 -5.49 -13.24 -4.54
CA VAL A 22 -5.22 -12.63 -5.86
C VAL A 22 -6.17 -11.45 -6.13
N ASP A 23 -7.44 -11.60 -5.81
CA ASP A 23 -8.45 -10.54 -5.96
C ASP A 23 -8.14 -9.35 -5.06
N LEU A 24 -7.74 -9.59 -3.79
CA LEU A 24 -7.31 -8.51 -2.88
C LEU A 24 -6.03 -7.80 -3.36
N LEU A 25 -5.05 -8.54 -3.90
CA LEU A 25 -3.81 -7.96 -4.43
C LEU A 25 -4.04 -7.17 -5.72
N SER A 26 -4.85 -7.69 -6.64
CA SER A 26 -5.21 -6.99 -7.89
C SER A 26 -6.06 -5.74 -7.62
N PHE A 27 -6.92 -5.78 -6.59
CA PHE A 27 -7.67 -4.63 -6.13
C PHE A 27 -6.75 -3.47 -5.72
N GLY A 28 -5.62 -3.75 -5.05
CA GLY A 28 -4.60 -2.76 -4.71
C GLY A 28 -4.09 -1.95 -5.91
N GLN A 29 -3.98 -2.56 -7.09
CA GLN A 29 -3.51 -1.90 -8.32
C GLN A 29 -4.55 -0.91 -8.89
N THR A 30 -5.85 -1.15 -8.65
CA THR A 30 -6.94 -0.30 -9.15
C THR A 30 -7.17 0.96 -8.30
N LEU A 31 -6.67 0.96 -7.06
CA LEU A 31 -6.91 2.03 -6.08
C LEU A 31 -5.91 3.18 -6.13
N CYS A 32 -4.72 2.99 -6.73
CA CYS A 32 -3.68 4.01 -6.81
C CYS A 32 -4.09 5.30 -7.53
N LYS A 33 -5.25 5.34 -8.22
CA LYS A 33 -5.73 6.52 -8.95
C LYS A 33 -6.89 7.27 -8.29
N LYS A 34 -7.45 6.76 -7.17
CA LYS A 34 -8.62 7.38 -6.49
C LYS A 34 -8.50 7.23 -4.99
N THR A 35 -7.99 8.26 -4.32
CA THR A 35 -7.76 8.31 -2.86
C THR A 35 -9.04 8.42 -2.02
N HIS A 36 -10.15 8.86 -2.62
CA HIS A 36 -11.41 9.06 -1.89
C HIS A 36 -12.21 7.75 -1.77
N GLY A 37 -12.63 7.42 -0.54
CA GLY A 37 -13.48 6.25 -0.26
C GLY A 37 -12.78 4.89 -0.37
N ILE A 38 -11.44 4.84 -0.37
CA ILE A 38 -10.65 3.59 -0.47
C ILE A 38 -11.08 2.57 0.60
N GLY A 39 -11.17 3.01 1.86
CA GLY A 39 -11.54 2.13 2.97
C GLY A 39 -12.91 1.47 2.76
N GLU A 40 -13.90 2.23 2.29
CA GLU A 40 -15.24 1.70 2.00
C GLU A 40 -15.20 0.65 0.90
N ARG A 41 -14.46 0.92 -0.18
CA ARG A 41 -14.33 -0.03 -1.30
C ARG A 41 -13.64 -1.31 -0.85
N LEU A 42 -12.57 -1.21 -0.05
CA LEU A 42 -11.89 -2.38 0.50
C LEU A 42 -12.81 -3.19 1.41
N CYS A 43 -13.60 -2.54 2.27
CA CYS A 43 -14.61 -3.22 3.08
C CYS A 43 -15.63 -3.99 2.24
N ARG A 44 -16.15 -3.37 1.15
CA ARG A 44 -17.08 -4.05 0.23
C ARG A 44 -16.42 -5.23 -0.49
N GLU A 45 -15.16 -5.08 -0.90
CA GLU A 45 -14.45 -6.15 -1.60
C GLU A 45 -14.15 -7.33 -0.67
N VAL A 46 -13.77 -7.08 0.59
CA VAL A 46 -13.60 -8.15 1.59
C VAL A 46 -14.90 -8.93 1.80
N VAL A 47 -16.04 -8.23 1.94
CA VAL A 47 -17.35 -8.87 2.05
C VAL A 47 -17.67 -9.69 0.81
N ARG A 48 -17.44 -9.13 -0.39
CA ARG A 48 -17.70 -9.81 -1.66
C ARG A 48 -16.84 -11.06 -1.83
N ALA A 49 -15.53 -10.92 -1.66
CA ALA A 49 -14.56 -12.00 -1.85
C ALA A 49 -14.80 -13.14 -0.85
N THR A 50 -15.16 -12.81 0.40
CA THR A 50 -15.50 -13.82 1.41
C THR A 50 -16.96 -14.29 1.36
N GLN A 51 -17.74 -13.88 0.35
CA GLN A 51 -19.17 -14.21 0.22
C GLN A 51 -19.98 -13.88 1.49
N GLY A 52 -19.61 -12.79 2.19
CA GLY A 52 -20.24 -12.35 3.44
C GLY A 52 -19.76 -13.05 4.71
N LYS A 53 -18.80 -13.99 4.62
CA LYS A 53 -18.25 -14.72 5.77
C LYS A 53 -17.29 -13.87 6.62
N ALA A 54 -16.77 -12.77 6.08
CA ALA A 54 -15.97 -11.81 6.82
C ALA A 54 -16.39 -10.35 6.54
N ARG A 55 -16.07 -9.48 7.50
CA ARG A 55 -16.17 -8.03 7.33
C ARG A 55 -14.94 -7.31 7.87
N LEU A 56 -14.53 -6.26 7.16
CA LEU A 56 -13.50 -5.34 7.60
C LEU A 56 -14.15 -4.12 8.24
N LEU A 57 -13.73 -3.77 9.45
CA LEU A 57 -14.17 -2.58 10.19
C LEU A 57 -13.02 -1.60 10.31
N LEU A 58 -13.22 -0.37 9.80
CA LEU A 58 -12.26 0.72 9.87
C LEU A 58 -12.84 1.87 10.72
N PRO A 59 -12.06 2.48 11.64
CA PRO A 59 -12.57 3.42 12.64
C PRO A 59 -13.05 4.76 12.08
N PHE A 60 -12.65 5.11 10.85
CA PHE A 60 -12.96 6.40 10.23
C PHE A 60 -14.17 6.37 9.29
N GLN A 61 -14.91 5.25 9.23
CA GLN A 61 -16.17 5.18 8.50
C GLN A 61 -17.28 5.73 9.40
N ASP A 62 -17.87 6.86 9.00
CA ASP A 62 -18.86 7.62 9.75
C ASP A 62 -19.91 6.75 10.46
N SER A 63 -20.12 7.06 11.73
CA SER A 63 -21.16 6.56 12.64
C SER A 63 -22.61 6.88 12.21
N SER A 64 -22.88 7.15 10.92
CA SER A 64 -24.19 7.57 10.41
C SER A 64 -25.05 6.43 9.85
N ASN A 65 -24.74 5.19 10.20
CA ASN A 65 -25.75 4.14 10.21
C ASN A 65 -25.32 3.02 11.15
N GLY A 66 -25.94 2.96 12.33
CA GLY A 66 -25.89 1.80 13.22
C GLY A 66 -26.49 0.56 12.56
N ARG A 67 -25.88 0.07 11.48
CA ARG A 67 -26.19 -1.24 10.91
C ARG A 67 -25.70 -2.27 11.90
N ARG A 68 -26.61 -2.69 12.79
CA ARG A 68 -26.62 -4.02 13.38
C ARG A 68 -26.39 -5.01 12.24
N PHE A 69 -25.21 -5.61 12.19
CA PHE A 69 -24.95 -6.67 11.21
C PHE A 69 -25.65 -7.95 11.66
N PRO A 70 -26.10 -8.79 10.71
CA PRO A 70 -27.06 -9.85 11.00
C PRO A 70 -26.46 -11.12 11.62
N PHE A 71 -25.15 -11.18 11.86
CA PHE A 71 -24.48 -12.37 12.39
C PHE A 71 -23.69 -12.06 13.69
N SER A 72 -23.70 -13.01 14.62
CA SER A 72 -22.81 -13.02 15.78
C SER A 72 -21.36 -13.15 15.32
N VAL A 73 -20.39 -12.53 16.00
CA VAL A 73 -18.97 -12.65 15.63
C VAL A 73 -18.38 -13.92 16.25
N SER A 74 -17.74 -14.78 15.45
CA SER A 74 -17.06 -15.98 15.95
C SER A 74 -15.63 -15.67 16.38
N VAL A 75 -14.87 -14.98 15.54
CA VAL A 75 -13.50 -14.54 15.85
C VAL A 75 -13.22 -13.19 15.20
N SER A 76 -12.29 -12.43 15.79
CA SER A 76 -11.82 -11.17 15.22
C SER A 76 -10.31 -11.06 15.27
N PHE A 77 -9.73 -10.48 14.23
CA PHE A 77 -8.29 -10.24 14.08
C PHE A 77 -8.01 -8.76 13.90
N PRO A 78 -6.95 -8.20 14.50
CA PRO A 78 -6.52 -6.84 14.21
C PRO A 78 -6.05 -6.75 12.76
N VAL A 79 -6.50 -5.71 12.06
CA VAL A 79 -6.00 -5.37 10.73
C VAL A 79 -4.91 -4.33 10.96
N GLN A 80 -3.67 -4.78 10.89
CA GLN A 80 -2.51 -3.97 11.23
C GLN A 80 -1.36 -4.27 10.28
N PHE A 81 -0.46 -3.29 10.14
CA PHE A 81 0.79 -3.46 9.44
C PHE A 81 1.88 -2.67 10.15
N ARG A 82 3.00 -3.33 10.45
CA ARG A 82 4.07 -2.79 11.31
C ARG A 82 3.50 -2.28 12.64
N HIS A 83 3.62 -0.99 12.94
CA HIS A 83 3.16 -0.38 14.18
C HIS A 83 1.81 0.35 14.05
N ARG A 84 1.10 0.19 12.91
CA ARG A 84 -0.17 0.86 12.65
C ARG A 84 -1.32 -0.14 12.67
N ILE A 85 -2.36 0.19 13.44
CA ILE A 85 -3.62 -0.56 13.48
C ILE A 85 -4.65 0.24 12.69
N TYR A 86 -5.19 -0.39 11.65
CA TYR A 86 -6.18 0.19 10.76
C TYR A 86 -7.61 -0.15 11.15
N GLY A 87 -7.82 -1.24 11.88
CA GLY A 87 -9.15 -1.73 12.17
C GLY A 87 -9.16 -3.18 12.61
N ARG A 88 -10.29 -3.87 12.35
CA ARG A 88 -10.45 -5.29 12.67
C ARG A 88 -11.14 -6.03 11.53
N LEU A 89 -10.71 -7.27 11.31
CA LEU A 89 -11.41 -8.24 10.47
C LEU A 89 -12.24 -9.13 11.39
N GLU A 90 -13.53 -9.22 11.14
CA GLU A 90 -14.44 -10.07 11.90
C GLU A 90 -14.97 -11.18 11.02
N ILE A 91 -15.05 -12.38 11.58
CA ILE A 91 -15.45 -13.60 10.88
C ILE A 91 -16.77 -14.11 11.48
N ALA A 92 -17.72 -14.42 10.60
CA ALA A 92 -18.99 -15.04 10.98
C ALA A 92 -18.78 -16.48 11.48
N PRO A 93 -19.67 -17.02 12.33
CA PRO A 93 -19.71 -18.44 12.65
C PRO A 93 -20.09 -19.26 11.42
N ASP A 94 -19.60 -20.49 11.38
CA ASP A 94 -20.00 -21.48 10.40
C ASP A 94 -21.50 -21.80 10.57
N SER A 95 -22.23 -21.84 9.46
CA SER A 95 -23.68 -22.07 9.46
C SER A 95 -24.06 -23.49 9.90
N ALA A 96 -23.20 -24.48 9.64
CA ALA A 96 -23.36 -25.85 10.09
C ALA A 96 -22.84 -26.06 11.52
N HIS A 97 -21.82 -25.31 11.93
CA HIS A 97 -21.17 -25.43 13.24
C HIS A 97 -20.97 -24.06 13.91
N PRO A 98 -21.98 -23.53 14.63
CA PRO A 98 -21.93 -22.17 15.19
C PRO A 98 -20.78 -21.88 16.16
N GLY A 99 -20.15 -22.93 16.72
CA GLY A 99 -18.97 -22.82 17.59
C GLY A 99 -17.64 -22.66 16.84
N SER A 100 -17.63 -22.79 15.51
CA SER A 100 -16.44 -22.63 14.66
C SER A 100 -16.59 -21.46 13.70
N PRO A 101 -15.49 -20.82 13.27
CA PRO A 101 -15.54 -19.73 12.31
C PRO A 101 -15.82 -20.23 10.89
N ALA A 102 -16.60 -19.47 10.11
CA ALA A 102 -16.93 -19.77 8.71
C ALA A 102 -15.70 -19.69 7.77
N ILE A 103 -14.59 -19.13 8.26
CA ILE A 103 -13.30 -19.09 7.57
C ILE A 103 -12.26 -19.70 8.49
N PRO A 104 -11.42 -20.65 8.01
CA PRO A 104 -10.33 -21.21 8.79
C PRO A 104 -9.41 -20.12 9.35
N LEU A 105 -8.97 -20.28 10.60
CA LEU A 105 -8.15 -19.28 11.30
C LEU A 105 -6.90 -18.83 10.51
N PRO A 106 -6.12 -19.73 9.87
CA PRO A 106 -4.94 -19.30 9.10
C PRO A 106 -5.31 -18.39 7.92
N VAL A 107 -6.42 -18.68 7.25
CA VAL A 107 -6.91 -17.86 6.13
C VAL A 107 -7.37 -16.50 6.64
N ALA A 108 -8.15 -16.45 7.73
CA ALA A 108 -8.61 -15.20 8.32
C ALA A 108 -7.44 -14.29 8.75
N GLN A 109 -6.36 -14.87 9.28
CA GLN A 109 -5.13 -14.15 9.60
C GLN A 109 -4.46 -13.58 8.35
N VAL A 110 -4.36 -14.36 7.26
CA VAL A 110 -3.80 -13.90 5.99
C VAL A 110 -4.63 -12.75 5.42
N ILE A 111 -5.96 -12.84 5.42
CA ILE A 111 -6.84 -11.75 4.97
C ILE A 111 -6.58 -10.47 5.78
N ALA A 112 -6.50 -10.58 7.11
CA ALA A 112 -6.24 -9.43 7.98
C ALA A 112 -4.89 -8.77 7.70
N HIS A 113 -3.82 -9.57 7.49
CA HIS A 113 -2.49 -9.07 7.14
C HIS A 113 -2.46 -8.43 5.74
N THR A 114 -3.11 -9.04 4.76
CA THR A 114 -3.20 -8.51 3.39
C THR A 114 -3.94 -7.19 3.39
N CYS A 115 -5.08 -7.08 4.10
CA CYS A 115 -5.81 -5.82 4.25
C CYS A 115 -4.95 -4.73 4.91
N GLY A 116 -4.21 -5.08 5.98
CA GLY A 116 -3.31 -4.15 6.65
C GLY A 116 -2.18 -3.65 5.74
N SER A 117 -1.57 -4.56 4.98
CA SER A 117 -0.50 -4.25 4.03
C SER A 117 -0.99 -3.35 2.89
N LEU A 118 -2.18 -3.63 2.35
CA LEU A 118 -2.81 -2.81 1.31
C LEU A 118 -3.13 -1.41 1.81
N LEU A 119 -3.75 -1.28 2.99
CA LEU A 119 -4.06 0.02 3.58
C LEU A 119 -2.80 0.85 3.82
N TYR A 120 -1.73 0.22 4.32
CA TYR A 120 -0.44 0.88 4.48
C TYR A 120 0.16 1.36 3.15
N ALA A 121 0.16 0.51 2.13
CA ALA A 121 0.66 0.86 0.81
C ALA A 121 -0.12 2.03 0.19
N LEU A 122 -1.44 2.04 0.36
CA LEU A 122 -2.32 3.08 -0.17
C LEU A 122 -2.21 4.40 0.59
N GLU A 123 -2.02 4.36 1.91
CA GLU A 123 -1.70 5.58 2.68
C GLU A 123 -0.36 6.17 2.23
N LEU A 124 0.64 5.32 2.04
CA LEU A 124 1.97 5.75 1.59
C LEU A 124 1.89 6.34 0.18
N SER A 125 1.16 5.71 -0.74
CA SER A 125 0.99 6.22 -2.10
C SER A 125 0.23 7.54 -2.10
N ALA A 126 -0.88 7.66 -1.36
CA ALA A 126 -1.64 8.90 -1.26
C ALA A 126 -0.82 10.05 -0.66
N PHE A 127 0.03 9.74 0.33
CA PHE A 127 0.96 10.70 0.91
C PHE A 127 2.01 11.17 -0.11
N VAL A 128 2.63 10.23 -0.82
CA VAL A 128 3.62 10.54 -1.88
C VAL A 128 2.96 11.35 -3.00
N ASP A 129 1.79 10.95 -3.48
CA ASP A 129 1.04 11.66 -4.53
C ASP A 129 0.68 13.10 -4.12
N GLY A 130 0.29 13.31 -2.85
CA GLY A 130 0.05 14.66 -2.33
C GLY A 130 1.30 15.54 -2.36
N GLN A 131 2.48 14.95 -2.18
CA GLN A 131 3.76 15.65 -2.30
C GLN A 131 4.16 15.85 -3.77
N CYS A 132 3.88 14.87 -4.63
CA CYS A 132 4.11 14.91 -6.08
C CYS A 132 3.35 16.04 -6.76
N GLN A 133 2.06 16.24 -6.45
CA GLN A 133 1.22 17.30 -7.05
C GLN A 133 1.77 18.71 -6.79
N ARG A 134 2.57 18.89 -5.73
CA ARG A 134 3.21 20.18 -5.42
C ARG A 134 4.45 20.45 -6.28
N LEU A 135 4.97 19.43 -6.96
CA LEU A 135 6.20 19.45 -7.75
C LEU A 135 5.93 19.34 -9.25
N ASP A 136 4.67 19.21 -9.68
CA ASP A 136 4.25 19.17 -11.08
C ASP A 136 4.38 20.57 -11.73
N SER A 137 5.63 20.97 -11.98
CA SER A 137 5.96 22.06 -12.88
C SER A 137 7.41 21.94 -13.37
N GLN A 138 7.56 21.55 -14.64
CA GLN A 138 8.72 21.80 -15.51
C GLN A 138 10.03 21.03 -15.22
N VAL A 139 10.03 19.71 -15.43
CA VAL A 139 11.28 18.97 -15.68
C VAL A 139 11.75 19.30 -17.09
N SER A 140 12.79 20.14 -17.19
CA SER A 140 13.14 20.79 -18.46
C SER A 140 14.52 20.39 -19.01
N GLY A 141 15.23 19.43 -18.41
CA GLY A 141 16.56 19.09 -18.94
C GLY A 141 17.18 17.77 -18.46
N HIS A 142 18.02 17.22 -19.33
CA HIS A 142 18.91 16.11 -18.98
C HIS A 142 19.97 16.57 -17.97
N LEU A 143 20.13 15.79 -16.90
CA LEU A 143 21.24 15.94 -15.97
C LEU A 143 22.54 15.51 -16.66
N THR A 144 23.60 16.29 -16.47
CA THR A 144 24.96 15.90 -16.85
C THR A 144 25.42 14.71 -15.99
N ARG A 145 26.42 13.96 -16.45
CA ARG A 145 27.00 12.85 -15.68
C ARG A 145 27.36 13.25 -14.25
N ARG A 146 27.94 14.45 -14.07
CA ARG A 146 28.35 14.92 -12.75
C ARG A 146 27.17 15.27 -11.85
N GLU A 147 26.13 15.85 -12.41
CA GLU A 147 24.87 16.10 -11.68
C GLU A 147 24.17 14.78 -11.32
N GLN A 148 24.25 13.75 -12.16
CA GLN A 148 23.73 12.41 -11.84
C GLN A 148 24.49 11.76 -10.67
N GLU A 149 25.82 11.87 -10.65
CA GLU A 149 26.65 11.39 -9.54
C GLU A 149 26.29 12.09 -8.22
N VAL A 150 26.17 13.42 -8.24
CA VAL A 150 25.74 14.21 -7.07
C VAL A 150 24.31 13.85 -6.67
N LEU A 151 23.39 13.73 -7.63
CA LEU A 151 22.00 13.35 -7.39
C LEU A 151 21.90 12.00 -6.68
N ALA A 152 22.64 10.99 -7.16
CA ALA A 152 22.63 9.66 -6.56
C ALA A 152 23.08 9.69 -5.09
N LEU A 153 24.09 10.50 -4.75
CA LEU A 153 24.56 10.64 -3.38
C LEU A 153 23.57 11.40 -2.48
N ILE A 154 22.89 12.43 -3.02
CA ILE A 154 21.79 13.12 -2.32
C ILE A 154 20.67 12.14 -2.00
N CYS A 155 20.23 11.34 -2.99
CA CYS A 155 19.15 10.37 -2.80
C CYS A 155 19.51 9.26 -1.81
N ARG A 156 20.81 8.99 -1.62
CA ARG A 156 21.33 8.08 -0.58
C ARG A 156 21.44 8.72 0.81
N GLY A 157 21.05 9.98 0.97
CA GLY A 157 21.05 10.68 2.26
C GLY A 157 22.39 11.26 2.68
N ASN A 158 23.35 11.41 1.76
CA ASN A 158 24.65 12.02 2.08
C ASN A 158 24.50 13.54 2.21
N ASP A 159 25.19 14.11 3.20
CA ASP A 159 25.29 15.56 3.35
C ASP A 159 26.30 16.18 2.35
N GLN A 160 26.29 17.50 2.25
CA GLN A 160 27.13 18.26 1.32
C GLN A 160 28.64 17.98 1.50
N ARG A 161 29.10 17.73 2.73
CA ARG A 161 30.52 17.49 3.01
C ARG A 161 30.91 16.08 2.61
N ALA A 162 30.08 15.09 2.94
CA ALA A 162 30.27 13.71 2.54
C ALA A 162 30.33 13.59 1.00
N ILE A 163 29.40 14.24 0.30
CA ILE A 163 29.40 14.28 -1.18
C ILE A 163 30.70 14.89 -1.71
N ALA A 164 31.15 16.01 -1.14
CA ALA A 164 32.37 16.69 -1.55
C ALA A 164 33.59 15.76 -1.43
N THR A 165 33.71 15.07 -0.30
CA THR A 165 34.77 14.08 -0.05
C THR A 165 34.71 12.92 -1.03
N MET A 166 33.55 12.27 -1.18
CA MET A 166 33.39 11.10 -2.07
C MET A 166 33.69 11.42 -3.53
N LEU A 167 33.37 12.64 -3.96
CA LEU A 167 33.55 13.08 -5.32
C LEU A 167 34.85 13.87 -5.55
N SER A 168 35.68 14.03 -4.51
CA SER A 168 36.95 14.80 -4.56
C SER A 168 36.77 16.22 -5.14
N ILE A 169 35.74 16.92 -4.69
CA ILE A 169 35.44 18.32 -5.05
C ILE A 169 35.20 19.16 -3.79
N THR A 170 35.08 20.48 -3.94
CA THR A 170 34.78 21.34 -2.79
C THR A 170 33.29 21.29 -2.43
N PRO A 171 32.92 21.55 -1.16
CA PRO A 171 31.52 21.72 -0.77
C PRO A 171 30.80 22.81 -1.58
N THR A 172 31.50 23.87 -1.99
CA THR A 172 30.96 24.94 -2.84
C THR A 172 30.63 24.45 -4.27
N THR A 173 31.43 23.53 -4.83
CA THR A 173 31.10 22.88 -6.10
C THR A 173 29.89 21.97 -5.97
N VAL A 174 29.74 21.25 -4.84
CA VAL A 174 28.54 20.45 -4.56
C VAL A 174 27.29 21.33 -4.51
N ASP A 175 27.35 22.48 -3.81
CA ASP A 175 26.25 23.45 -3.76
C ASP A 175 25.85 23.95 -5.17
N THR A 176 26.84 24.20 -6.02
CA THR A 176 26.60 24.58 -7.42
C THR A 176 25.89 23.47 -8.20
N HIS A 177 26.30 22.21 -8.03
CA HIS A 177 25.60 21.07 -8.64
C HIS A 177 24.17 20.93 -8.12
N ARG A 178 23.93 21.10 -6.82
CA ARG A 178 22.59 21.02 -6.21
C ARG A 178 21.64 22.08 -6.75
N LYS A 179 22.10 23.32 -6.90
CA LYS A 179 21.33 24.41 -7.53
C LYS A 179 20.92 24.08 -8.97
N ARG A 180 21.86 23.59 -9.79
CA ARG A 180 21.57 23.17 -11.16
C ARG A 180 20.62 21.98 -11.23
N ILE A 181 20.75 21.02 -10.30
CA ILE A 181 19.81 19.90 -10.18
C ILE A 181 18.41 20.42 -9.83
N CYS A 182 18.28 21.34 -8.86
CA CYS A 182 17.00 21.96 -8.53
C CYS A 182 16.35 22.62 -9.74
N GLU A 183 17.11 23.45 -10.46
CA GLU A 183 16.66 24.12 -11.69
C GLU A 183 16.19 23.12 -12.76
N LYS A 184 16.97 22.06 -13.01
CA LYS A 184 16.64 21.05 -14.04
C LYS A 184 15.47 20.15 -13.66
N LEU A 185 15.30 19.85 -12.37
CA LEU A 185 14.19 19.06 -11.84
C LEU A 185 12.94 19.91 -11.57
N GLY A 186 13.00 21.24 -11.73
CA GLY A 186 11.86 22.13 -11.50
C GLY A 186 11.49 22.29 -10.02
N VAL A 187 12.41 22.03 -9.09
CA VAL A 187 12.14 22.11 -7.65
C VAL A 187 12.72 23.37 -7.00
N HIS A 188 11.98 23.94 -6.05
CA HIS A 188 12.37 25.18 -5.37
C HIS A 188 13.28 24.98 -4.16
N CYS A 189 13.37 23.75 -3.64
CA CYS A 189 14.28 23.46 -2.53
C CYS A 189 14.97 22.10 -2.67
N GLU A 190 16.19 22.03 -2.15
CA GLU A 190 17.03 20.82 -2.26
C GLU A 190 16.44 19.60 -1.56
N ARG A 191 15.54 19.82 -0.59
CA ARG A 191 14.84 18.75 0.12
C ARG A 191 13.85 18.01 -0.77
N ASP A 192 13.41 18.63 -1.86
CA ASP A 192 12.46 18.04 -2.82
C ASP A 192 13.18 17.23 -3.91
N ILE A 193 14.51 17.37 -4.04
CA ILE A 193 15.32 16.68 -5.05
C ILE A 193 15.09 15.16 -5.05
N PRO A 194 15.15 14.44 -3.91
CA PRO A 194 14.99 12.98 -3.93
C PRO A 194 13.63 12.54 -4.44
N LEU A 195 12.57 13.27 -4.06
CA LEU A 195 11.20 12.97 -4.49
C LEU A 195 11.06 13.22 -6.00
N ALA A 196 11.53 14.36 -6.50
CA ALA A 196 11.49 14.69 -7.92
C ALA A 196 12.30 13.70 -8.79
N ALA A 197 13.45 13.25 -8.29
CA ALA A 197 14.27 12.24 -8.98
C ALA A 197 13.59 10.87 -9.07
N TYR A 198 12.85 10.48 -8.02
CA TYR A 198 12.04 9.27 -8.03
C TYR A 198 10.87 9.37 -9.02
N GLN A 199 10.14 10.49 -9.01
CA GLN A 199 9.00 10.72 -9.92
C GLN A 199 9.41 10.70 -11.40
N THR A 200 10.60 11.22 -11.71
CA THR A 200 11.13 11.28 -13.09
C THR A 200 11.86 10.01 -13.52
N SER A 201 11.84 8.95 -12.69
CA SER A 201 12.57 7.70 -12.94
C SER A 201 14.09 7.87 -13.12
N LEU A 202 14.66 8.98 -12.64
CA LEU A 202 16.11 9.23 -12.63
C LEU A 202 16.81 8.53 -11.47
N PHE A 203 16.06 8.16 -10.43
CA PHE A 203 16.55 7.42 -9.28
C PHE A 203 15.53 6.38 -8.82
N SER A 204 16.01 5.17 -8.51
CA SER A 204 15.23 4.14 -7.83
C SER A 204 15.96 3.77 -6.55
N ILE A 205 15.23 3.71 -5.43
CA ILE A 205 15.78 3.27 -4.14
C ILE A 205 16.25 1.80 -4.20
N LEU A 206 15.68 1.01 -5.12
CA LEU A 206 15.95 -0.42 -5.26
C LEU A 206 17.00 -0.75 -6.34
N ALA A 207 17.49 0.26 -7.07
CA ALA A 207 18.53 0.09 -8.09
C ALA A 207 19.92 0.33 -7.50
#